data_AF-A0A0P0V5Z8-F1
#
_entry.id   AF-A0A0P0V5Z8-F1
#
_cell.length_a   1.000
_cell.length_b   1.000
_cell.length_c   1.000
_cell.angle_alpha   90.00
_cell.angle_beta   90.00
_cell.angle_gamma   90.00
#
_symmetry.space_group_name_H-M   'P 1'
#
loop_
_entity.id
_entity.type
_entity.pdbx_description
1 polymer ?
#
loop_
_entity_poly.entity_id
_entity_poly.type
_entity_poly.pdbx_seq_one_letter_code
_entity_poly.pdbx_strand_id
1 'polypeptide(L)' 'MLMDATAAMLMRPDGHPSRYGHLPNQKVQLYNDCIHWCLPGPIDIWNDMLFQMLLV' A
#
# COMPACT_ATOMS: atom_id res chain seq x y z
N MET A 1 8.23 -10.43 17.63
CA MET A 1 8.40 -9.09 17.03
C MET A 1 7.13 -8.77 16.27
N LEU A 2 6.43 -7.68 16.63
CA LEU A 2 5.17 -7.25 15.98
C LEU A 2 5.42 -5.89 15.31
N MET A 3 5.10 -5.77 14.02
CA MET A 3 5.16 -4.52 13.28
C MET A 3 3.73 -4.02 13.05
N ASP A 4 3.31 -3.02 13.83
CA ASP A 4 2.01 -2.38 13.65
C ASP A 4 2.14 -1.17 12.71
N ALA A 5 1.61 -1.35 11.49
CA ALA A 5 1.58 -0.30 10.47
C ALA A 5 0.21 0.39 10.35
N THR A 6 -0.78 0.05 11.17
CA THR A 6 -2.17 0.46 10.97
C THR A 6 -2.34 1.98 11.01
N ALA A 7 -1.80 2.66 12.03
CA ALA A 7 -1.91 4.12 12.15
C ALA A 7 -1.20 4.84 10.98
N ALA A 8 -0.03 4.35 10.57
CA ALA A 8 0.71 4.93 9.46
C ALA A 8 -0.04 4.79 8.13
N MET A 9 -0.64 3.63 7.86
CA MET A 9 -1.37 3.38 6.60
C MET A 9 -2.72 4.08 6.56
N LEU A 10 -3.39 4.25 7.70
CA LEU A 10 -4.65 4.99 7.77
C LEU A 10 -4.49 6.46 7.35
N MET A 11 -3.29 7.03 7.54
CA MET A 11 -2.97 8.41 7.14
C MET A 11 -2.66 8.55 5.64
N ARG A 12 -2.64 7.44 4.88
CA ARG A 12 -2.20 7.40 3.48
C ARG A 12 -3.24 6.84 2.50
N PRO A 13 -4.53 7.21 2.55
CA PRO A 13 -5.51 6.73 1.56
C PRO A 13 -5.18 7.15 0.12
N ASP A 14 -4.30 8.14 -0.05
CA ASP A 14 -3.79 8.61 -1.34
C ASP A 14 -2.82 7.63 -2.02
N GLY A 15 -2.31 6.63 -1.29
CA GLY A 15 -1.40 5.62 -1.83
C GLY A 15 -2.07 4.49 -2.60
N HIS A 16 -3.41 4.45 -2.65
CA HIS A 16 -4.14 3.41 -3.33
C HIS A 16 -4.17 3.62 -4.85
N PRO A 17 -4.12 2.54 -5.66
CA PRO A 17 -4.15 2.64 -7.11
C PRO A 17 -5.51 3.08 -7.66
N SER A 18 -6.60 2.95 -6.89
CA SER A 18 -7.95 3.33 -7.32
C SER A 18 -8.26 2.65 -8.67
N ARG A 19 -8.60 3.43 -9.71
CA ARG A 19 -8.87 2.93 -11.06
C ARG A 19 -7.63 2.48 -11.85
N TYR A 20 -6.44 2.77 -11.37
CA TYR A 20 -5.17 2.51 -12.07
C TYR A 20 -4.50 1.20 -11.65
N GLY A 21 -5.16 0.38 -10.81
CA GLY A 21 -4.63 -0.92 -10.36
C GLY A 21 -4.73 -2.03 -11.40
N HIS A 22 -5.25 -1.73 -12.59
CA HIS A 22 -5.57 -2.72 -13.62
C HIS A 22 -5.20 -2.19 -15.00
N LEU A 23 -5.10 -3.11 -15.97
CA LEU A 23 -4.80 -2.74 -17.35
C LEU A 23 -5.98 -1.94 -17.97
N PRO A 24 -5.69 -1.02 -18.90
CA PRO A 24 -6.74 -0.33 -19.66
C PRO A 24 -7.68 -1.34 -20.33
N ASN A 25 -8.99 -1.09 -20.24
CA ASN A 25 -10.06 -1.92 -20.83
C ASN A 25 -10.21 -3.34 -20.25
N GLN A 26 -9.60 -3.63 -19.11
CA GLN A 26 -9.86 -4.88 -18.40
C GLN A 26 -11.29 -4.88 -17.85
N LYS A 27 -12.02 -5.99 -18.02
CA LYS A 27 -13.33 -6.18 -17.37
C LYS A 27 -13.10 -6.44 -15.88
N VAL A 28 -13.06 -5.39 -15.09
CA VAL A 28 -12.96 -5.46 -13.63
C VAL A 28 -14.32 -5.25 -12.97
N GLN A 29 -14.63 -6.08 -11.97
CA GLN A 29 -15.87 -5.95 -11.18
C GLN A 29 -15.79 -4.79 -10.18
N LEU A 30 -14.60 -4.57 -9.61
CA LEU A 30 -14.31 -3.45 -8.72
C LEU A 30 -13.48 -2.42 -9.49
N TYR A 31 -14.09 -1.28 -9.78
CA TYR A 31 -13.44 -0.24 -10.57
C TYR A 31 -12.42 0.58 -9.76
N ASN A 32 -12.61 0.69 -8.44
CA ASN A 32 -11.67 1.37 -7.54
C ASN A 32 -11.05 0.35 -6.59
N ASP A 33 -9.74 0.18 -6.68
CA ASP A 33 -8.96 -0.60 -5.73
C ASP A 33 -8.51 0.27 -4.55
N CYS A 34 -9.03 -0.04 -3.37
CA CYS A 34 -8.71 0.61 -2.09
C CYS A 34 -8.01 -0.34 -1.11
N ILE A 35 -7.53 -1.49 -1.58
CA ILE A 35 -6.89 -2.52 -0.73
C ILE A 35 -5.40 -2.58 -1.05
N HIS A 36 -5.04 -2.51 -2.33
CA HIS A 36 -3.65 -2.53 -2.75
C HIS A 36 -3.01 -1.13 -2.72
N TRP A 37 -1.71 -1.09 -2.92
CA TRP A 37 -0.90 0.12 -2.85
C TRP A 37 -0.13 0.32 -4.16
N CYS A 38 -0.01 1.56 -4.60
CA CYS A 38 0.87 1.92 -5.71
C CYS A 38 2.34 1.69 -5.34
N LEU A 39 3.17 1.40 -6.36
CA LEU A 39 4.62 1.44 -6.25
C LEU A 39 5.21 2.42 -7.29
N PRO A 40 6.12 3.32 -6.89
CA PRO A 40 6.54 3.60 -5.51
C PRO A 40 5.39 4.21 -4.68
N GLY A 41 5.38 4.01 -3.37
CA GLY A 41 4.26 4.44 -2.52
C GLY A 41 4.38 4.15 -1.03
N PRO A 42 3.31 4.36 -0.24
CA PRO A 42 3.33 4.21 1.22
C PRO A 42 3.77 2.83 1.70
N ILE A 43 3.65 1.79 0.87
CA ILE A 43 4.14 0.44 1.20
C ILE A 43 5.66 0.39 1.38
N ASP A 44 6.41 1.30 0.76
CA ASP A 44 7.88 1.35 0.87
C ASP A 44 8.31 1.62 2.32
N ILE A 45 7.51 2.34 3.11
CA ILE A 45 7.80 2.59 4.54
C ILE A 45 7.76 1.31 5.37
N TRP A 46 7.02 0.28 4.94
CA TRP A 46 7.01 -1.01 5.66
C TRP A 46 8.38 -1.66 5.58
N ASN A 47 9.09 -1.52 4.46
CA ASN A 47 10.43 -2.05 4.31
C ASN A 47 11.41 -1.32 5.25
N ASP A 48 11.30 0.01 5.36
CA ASP A 48 12.12 0.81 6.28
C ASP A 48 11.84 0.44 7.75
N MET A 49 10.56 0.32 8.12
CA MET A 49 10.16 -0.09 9.47
C MET A 49 10.66 -1.49 9.80
N LEU A 50 10.50 -2.45 8.89
CA LEU A 50 11.00 -3.82 9.06
C LEU A 50 12.53 -3.81 9.20
N PHE A 51 13.24 -3.05 8.38
CA PHE A 51 14.69 -2.97 8.43
C PHE A 51 15.17 -2.40 9.77
N GLN A 52 14.53 -1.34 10.26
CA GLN A 52 14.80 -0.79 11.60
C GLN A 52 14.57 -1.82 12.71
N MET A 53 13.54 -2.67 12.58
CA MET A 53 13.26 -3.71 13.56
C MET A 53 14.26 -4.88 13.51
N LEU A 54 14.85 -5.17 12.35
CA LEU A 54 15.86 -6.22 12.19
C LEU A 54 17.28 -5.79 12.57
N LEU A 55 17.57 -4.49 12.52
CA LEU A 55 18.86 -3.92 12.91
C LEU A 55 19.02 -3.70 14.42
N VAL A 56 17.94 -3.86 15.18
CA VAL A 56 17.91 -3.83 16.65
C VAL A 56 18.01 -5.26 17.17
#